data_AF-G7WIH9-F1
#
_entry.id   AF-G7WIH9-F1
#
_cell.length_a   1.000
_cell.length_b   1.000
_cell.length_c   1.000
_cell.angle_alpha   90.00
_cell.angle_beta   90.00
_cell.angle_gamma   90.00
#
_symmetry.space_group_name_H-M   'P 1'
#
loop_
_entity.id
_entity.type
_entity.pdbx_description
1 polymer ?
#
loop_
_entity_poly.entity_id
_entity_poly.type
_entity_poly.pdbx_seq_one_letter_code
_entity_poly.pdbx_strand_id
1 'polypeptide(L)'
;MPRVSIKQLLEREKIAGIVFLAFCLALALFFPPSVGTSNQAPYVSHAVAPWIFGPFQVMLLYLPPWAGALLIPIILFAGIGGLPWIVRYLGVKWGQGIFAAIVSFVSFLLVCFIVKEFWWI
;
A
#
# COMPACT_ATOMS: atom_id res chain seq x y z
N MET A 1 19.23 -24.59 1.39
CA MET A 1 19.26 -23.43 0.46
C MET A 1 20.70 -23.17 0.06
N PRO A 2 21.05 -23.14 -1.24
CA PRO A 2 22.41 -22.84 -1.67
C PRO A 2 22.78 -21.41 -1.23
N ARG A 3 23.94 -21.23 -0.59
CA ARG A 3 24.44 -19.90 -0.19
C ARG A 3 24.86 -19.14 -1.45
N VAL A 4 24.03 -18.18 -1.87
CA VAL A 4 24.38 -17.22 -2.92
C VAL A 4 25.56 -16.38 -2.43
N SER A 5 26.57 -16.19 -3.28
CA SER A 5 27.73 -15.39 -2.88
C SER A 5 27.35 -13.91 -2.75
N ILE A 6 28.01 -13.17 -1.85
CA ILE A 6 27.78 -11.73 -1.66
C ILE A 6 27.96 -10.96 -2.97
N LYS A 7 28.94 -11.35 -3.80
CA LYS A 7 29.17 -10.75 -5.12
C LYS A 7 27.96 -10.91 -6.05
N GLN A 8 27.35 -12.10 -6.08
CA GLN A 8 26.16 -12.37 -6.89
C GLN A 8 24.93 -11.61 -6.38
N LEU A 9 24.78 -11.44 -5.06
CA LEU A 9 23.71 -10.62 -4.49
C LEU A 9 23.87 -9.15 -4.92
N LEU A 10 25.09 -8.62 -4.81
CA LEU A 10 25.40 -7.25 -5.19
C LEU A 10 25.17 -6.98 -6.68
N GLU A 11 25.52 -7.93 -7.56
CA GLU A 11 25.22 -7.84 -9.00
C GLU A 11 23.72 -7.82 -9.27
N ARG A 12 22.94 -8.67 -8.60
CA ARG A 12 21.47 -8.69 -8.75
C ARG A 12 20.82 -7.41 -8.23
N GLU A 13 21.28 -6.89 -7.10
CA GLU A 13 20.79 -5.62 -6.54
C GLU A 13 21.10 -4.44 -7.46
N LYS A 14 22.29 -4.40 -8.07
CA LYS A 14 22.64 -3.37 -9.06
C LYS A 14 21.71 -3.40 -10.26
N ILE A 15 21.48 -4.59 -10.82
CA ILE A 15 20.56 -4.75 -11.96
C ILE A 15 19.15 -4.33 -11.57
N ALA A 16 18.65 -4.80 -10.42
CA ALA A 16 17.34 -4.43 -9.92
C ALA A 16 17.21 -2.92 -9.68
N GLY A 17 18.26 -2.29 -9.14
CA GLY A 17 18.31 -0.84 -8.92
C GLY A 17 18.26 -0.06 -10.23
N ILE A 18 19.04 -0.46 -11.24
CA ILE A 18 19.00 0.17 -12.57
C ILE A 18 17.62 0.02 -13.21
N VAL A 19 17.03 -1.18 -13.16
CA VAL A 19 15.69 -1.44 -13.70
C VAL A 19 14.65 -0.59 -12.98
N PHE A 20 14.71 -0.51 -11.66
CA PHE A 20 13.80 0.31 -10.85
C PHE A 20 13.92 1.80 -11.22
N LEU A 21 15.14 2.33 -11.31
CA LEU A 21 15.37 3.73 -11.68
C LEU A 21 14.89 4.03 -13.10
N ALA A 22 15.16 3.15 -14.05
CA ALA A 22 14.68 3.29 -15.43
C ALA A 22 13.16 3.29 -15.49
N PHE A 23 12.51 2.43 -14.71
CA PHE A 23 11.05 2.37 -14.61
C PHE A 23 10.47 3.65 -13.98
N CYS A 24 11.04 4.13 -12.88
CA CYS A 24 10.63 5.39 -12.26
C CYS A 24 10.80 6.58 -13.21
N LEU A 25 11.91 6.64 -13.94
CA LEU A 25 12.15 7.68 -14.94
C LEU A 25 11.12 7.61 -16.07
N ALA A 26 10.83 6.41 -16.59
CA ALA A 26 9.80 6.23 -17.60
C ALA A 26 8.44 6.73 -17.10
N LEU A 27 8.03 6.34 -15.88
CA LEU A 27 6.79 6.83 -15.29
C LEU A 27 6.76 8.35 -15.18
N ALA A 28 7.84 8.98 -14.73
CA ALA A 28 7.92 10.44 -14.60
C ALA A 28 7.86 11.17 -15.96
N LEU A 29 8.33 10.55 -17.04
CA LEU A 29 8.29 11.14 -18.39
C LEU A 29 6.93 10.97 -19.07
N PHE A 30 6.24 9.84 -18.84
CA PHE A 30 4.99 9.51 -19.52
C PHE A 30 3.73 9.91 -18.74
N PHE A 31 3.82 10.12 -17.43
CA PHE A 31 2.67 10.43 -16.59
C PHE A 31 2.84 11.79 -15.88
N PRO A 32 1.82 12.65 -15.88
CA PRO A 32 1.88 13.91 -15.17
C PRO A 32 1.90 13.70 -13.64
N PRO A 33 2.43 14.67 -12.86
CA PRO A 33 2.46 14.59 -11.40
C PRO A 33 1.06 14.62 -10.76
N SER A 34 0.01 14.90 -11.53
CA SER A 34 -1.39 14.79 -11.11
C SER A 34 -1.90 13.35 -11.03
N VAL A 35 -1.16 12.36 -11.53
CA VAL A 35 -1.47 10.94 -11.32
C VAL A 35 -1.22 10.61 -9.86
N GLY A 36 -2.23 10.89 -9.04
CA GLY A 36 -2.15 10.54 -7.63
C GLY A 36 -3.08 11.24 -6.67
N THR A 37 -3.88 12.19 -7.11
CA THR A 37 -4.83 12.88 -6.22
C THR A 37 -6.24 12.38 -6.53
N SER A 38 -6.94 11.81 -5.54
CA SER A 38 -8.31 11.31 -5.74
C SER A 38 -9.30 12.44 -6.03
N ASN A 39 -10.17 12.24 -7.01
CA ASN A 39 -11.34 13.03 -7.35
C ASN A 39 -12.40 13.02 -6.23
N GLN A 40 -12.32 12.05 -5.32
CA GLN A 40 -13.25 11.90 -4.19
C GLN A 40 -12.82 12.66 -2.93
N ALA A 41 -11.68 13.35 -2.95
CA ALA A 41 -11.35 14.26 -1.85
C ALA A 41 -12.46 15.33 -1.76
N PRO A 42 -13.04 15.59 -0.58
CA PRO A 42 -14.04 16.64 -0.43
C PRO A 42 -13.48 17.94 -1.00
N TYR A 43 -14.37 18.81 -1.49
CA TYR A 43 -14.18 20.16 -2.06
C TYR A 43 -13.38 21.16 -1.18
N VAL A 44 -12.34 20.70 -0.49
CA VAL A 44 -11.35 21.49 0.22
C VAL A 44 -10.17 21.56 -0.73
N SER A 45 -9.93 22.74 -1.28
CA SER A 45 -8.90 23.07 -2.26
C SER A 45 -7.46 22.67 -1.90
N HIS A 46 -7.22 22.05 -0.73
CA HIS A 46 -5.89 21.86 -0.16
C HIS A 46 -5.62 20.49 0.49
N ALA A 47 -6.59 19.57 0.58
CA ALA A 47 -6.39 18.30 1.29
C ALA A 47 -6.67 17.09 0.39
N VAL A 48 -5.80 16.88 -0.61
CA VAL A 48 -5.87 15.66 -1.43
C VAL A 48 -4.77 14.69 -1.01
N ALA A 49 -5.17 13.54 -0.47
CA ALA A 49 -4.20 12.50 -0.13
C ALA A 49 -3.76 11.75 -1.40
N PRO A 50 -2.48 11.35 -1.49
CA PRO A 50 -1.97 10.55 -2.59
C PRO A 50 -2.72 9.22 -2.77
N TRP A 51 -2.76 8.69 -4.00
CA TRP A 51 -3.45 7.46 -4.40
C TRP A 51 -3.06 6.21 -3.60
N ILE A 52 -1.85 6.19 -3.03
CA ILE A 52 -1.40 5.11 -2.14
C ILE A 52 -2.28 5.04 -0.87
N PHE A 53 -2.90 6.15 -0.50
CA PHE A 53 -3.89 6.23 0.56
C PHE A 53 -5.31 5.94 0.08
N GLY A 54 -5.53 5.62 -1.19
CA GLY A 54 -6.83 5.31 -1.78
C GLY A 54 -7.66 4.30 -0.96
N PRO A 55 -7.10 3.15 -0.53
CA PRO A 55 -7.81 2.23 0.36
C PRO A 55 -8.30 2.87 1.67
N PHE A 56 -7.49 3.72 2.29
CA PHE A 56 -7.85 4.44 3.50
C PHE A 56 -8.88 5.53 3.23
N GLN A 57 -8.79 6.22 2.09
CA GLN A 57 -9.80 7.18 1.65
C GLN A 57 -11.16 6.50 1.50
N VAL A 58 -11.22 5.31 0.88
CA VAL A 58 -12.46 4.52 0.80
C VAL A 58 -12.99 4.16 2.19
N MET A 59 -12.14 3.70 3.11
CA MET A 59 -12.58 3.38 4.48
C MET A 59 -13.12 4.61 5.21
N LEU A 60 -12.48 5.77 5.04
CA LEU A 60 -12.90 7.03 5.67
C LEU A 60 -14.24 7.54 5.15
N LEU A 61 -14.68 7.16 3.95
CA LEU A 61 -16.05 7.46 3.48
C LEU A 61 -17.13 6.77 4.32
N TYR A 62 -16.79 5.68 4.99
CA TYR A 62 -17.74 4.86 5.75
C TYR A 62 -17.51 4.92 7.27
N LEU A 63 -16.48 5.64 7.72
CA LEU A 63 -16.18 5.84 9.15
C LEU A 63 -16.34 7.32 9.53
N PRO A 64 -16.73 7.61 10.79
CA PRO A 64 -16.61 8.96 11.33
C PRO A 64 -15.15 9.47 11.21
N PRO A 65 -14.92 10.72 10.78
CA PRO A 65 -13.56 11.22 10.51
C PRO A 65 -12.59 11.09 11.68
N TRP A 66 -13.05 11.37 12.90
CA TRP A 66 -12.23 11.27 14.12
C TRP A 66 -11.86 9.81 14.43
N ALA A 67 -12.78 8.87 14.18
CA ALA A 67 -12.58 7.46 14.45
C ALA A 67 -11.61 6.87 13.42
N GLY A 68 -11.79 7.17 12.14
CA GLY A 68 -10.89 6.72 11.09
C GLY A 68 -9.48 7.29 11.23
N ALA A 69 -9.34 8.58 11.54
CA ALA A 69 -8.05 9.23 11.73
C ALA A 69 -7.22 8.63 12.89
N LEU A 70 -7.89 8.13 13.93
CA LEU A 70 -7.23 7.57 15.11
C LEU A 70 -7.07 6.04 15.04
N LEU A 71 -8.15 5.32 14.70
CA LEU A 71 -8.17 3.86 14.72
C LEU A 71 -7.30 3.26 13.61
N ILE A 72 -7.31 3.85 12.41
CA ILE A 72 -6.56 3.29 11.27
C ILE A 72 -5.05 3.24 11.58
N PRO A 73 -4.38 4.35 11.99
CA PRO A 73 -2.96 4.29 12.35
C PRO A 73 -2.68 3.33 13.51
N ILE A 74 -3.52 3.33 14.55
CA ILE A 74 -3.33 2.44 15.72
C ILE A 74 -3.36 0.97 15.29
N ILE A 75 -4.36 0.58 14.48
CA ILE A 75 -4.48 -0.79 13.97
C ILE A 75 -3.29 -1.14 13.07
N LEU A 76 -2.83 -0.20 12.23
CA LEU A 76 -1.67 -0.41 11.36
C LEU A 76 -0.39 -0.67 12.16
N PHE A 77 -0.09 0.17 13.15
CA PHE A 77 1.10 0.03 13.99
C PHE A 77 1.02 -1.21 14.89
N ALA A 78 -0.14 -1.45 15.50
CA ALA A 78 -0.38 -2.65 16.31
C ALA A 78 -0.29 -3.92 15.45
N GLY A 79 -0.81 -3.89 14.22
CA GLY A 79 -0.75 -4.98 13.27
C GLY A 79 0.68 -5.29 12.86
N ILE A 80 1.42 -4.30 12.36
CA ILE A 80 2.82 -4.48 11.92
C ILE A 80 3.72 -4.90 13.09
N GLY A 81 3.57 -4.26 14.25
CA GLY A 81 4.36 -4.57 15.44
C GLY A 81 3.98 -5.90 16.11
N GLY A 82 2.71 -6.27 16.07
CA GLY A 82 2.18 -7.49 16.68
C GLY A 82 2.31 -8.74 15.81
N LEU A 83 2.45 -8.57 14.48
CA LEU A 83 2.50 -9.69 13.54
C LEU A 83 3.58 -10.74 13.90
N PRO A 84 4.83 -10.38 14.25
CA PRO A 84 5.85 -11.38 14.61
C PRO A 84 5.46 -12.21 15.84
N TRP A 85 4.78 -11.59 16.82
CA TRP A 85 4.32 -12.25 18.04
C TRP A 85 3.16 -13.22 17.75
N ILE A 86 2.20 -12.78 16.93
CA ILE A 86 1.05 -13.58 16.50
C ILE A 86 1.52 -14.81 15.71
N VAL A 87 2.47 -14.63 14.77
CA VAL A 87 3.05 -15.72 13.98
C VAL A 87 3.81 -16.71 14.87
N ARG A 88 4.51 -16.22 15.90
CA ARG A 88 5.23 -17.08 16.85
C ARG A 88 4.27 -17.94 17.69
N TYR A 89 3.11 -17.40 18.06
CA TYR A 89 2.13 -18.11 18.89
C TYR A 89 1.22 -19.06 18.09
N LEU A 90 0.70 -18.61 16.94
CA LEU A 90 -0.24 -19.38 16.12
C LEU A 90 0.45 -20.28 15.07
N GLY A 91 1.74 -20.09 14.85
CA GLY A 91 2.51 -20.82 13.85
C GLY A 91 2.46 -20.21 12.45
N VAL A 92 3.43 -20.62 11.62
CA VAL A 92 3.73 -19.99 10.32
C VAL A 92 2.57 -20.07 9.32
N LYS A 93 1.80 -21.17 9.32
CA LYS A 93 0.65 -21.36 8.40
C LYS A 93 -0.45 -20.31 8.63
N TRP A 94 -0.76 -20.03 9.90
CA TRP A 94 -1.74 -19.00 10.26
C TRP A 94 -1.22 -17.59 9.96
N GLY A 95 0.08 -17.36 10.17
CA GLY A 95 0.75 -16.13 9.75
C GLY A 95 0.59 -15.83 8.26
N GLN A 96 0.84 -16.83 7.41
CA GLN A 96 0.65 -16.72 5.97
C GLN A 96 -0.82 -16.46 5.60
N GLY A 97 -1.76 -17.12 6.28
CA GLY A 97 -3.20 -16.91 6.08
C GLY A 97 -3.63 -15.48 6.43
N ILE A 98 -3.20 -14.97 7.58
CA ILE A 98 -3.48 -13.58 8.02
C ILE A 98 -2.89 -12.58 7.03
N PHE A 99 -1.63 -12.79 6.61
CA PHE A 99 -0.98 -11.92 5.64
C PHE A 99 -1.72 -11.93 4.29
N ALA A 100 -2.07 -13.11 3.77
CA ALA A 100 -2.84 -13.24 2.54
C ALA A 100 -4.20 -12.56 2.66
N ALA A 101 -4.92 -12.75 3.76
CA ALA A 101 -6.21 -12.10 3.99
C ALA A 101 -6.09 -10.56 4.01
N ILE A 102 -5.07 -10.02 4.68
CA ILE A 102 -4.82 -8.57 4.73
C ILE A 102 -4.48 -8.05 3.33
N VAL A 103 -3.58 -8.72 2.60
CA VAL A 103 -3.21 -8.32 1.23
C VAL A 103 -4.43 -8.36 0.31
N SER A 104 -5.21 -9.44 0.33
CA SER A 104 -6.44 -9.54 -0.45
C SER A 104 -7.45 -8.46 -0.11
N PHE A 105 -7.61 -8.13 1.18
CA PHE A 105 -8.49 -7.04 1.61
C PHE A 105 -8.02 -5.67 1.11
N VAL A 106 -6.73 -5.36 1.22
CA VAL A 106 -6.15 -4.10 0.69
C VAL A 106 -6.28 -4.04 -0.83
N SER A 107 -6.00 -5.14 -1.55
CA SER A 107 -6.18 -5.22 -3.00
C SER A 107 -7.64 -5.00 -3.40
N PHE A 108 -8.59 -5.59 -2.67
CA PHE A 108 -10.01 -5.37 -2.89
C PHE A 108 -10.39 -3.89 -2.69
N LEU A 109 -9.96 -3.27 -1.59
CA LEU A 109 -10.20 -1.84 -1.35
C LEU A 109 -9.59 -0.96 -2.44
N LEU A 110 -8.41 -1.32 -2.96
CA LEU A 110 -7.75 -0.60 -4.05
C LEU A 110 -8.54 -0.72 -5.36
N VAL A 111 -9.09 -1.90 -5.67
CA VAL A 111 -10.01 -2.05 -6.81
C VAL A 111 -11.28 -1.23 -6.61
N CYS A 112 -11.87 -1.25 -5.42
CA CYS A 112 -13.04 -0.43 -5.10
C CYS A 112 -12.74 1.07 -5.25
N PHE A 113 -11.56 1.51 -4.81
CA PHE A 113 -11.09 2.89 -5.00
C PHE A 113 -11.00 3.24 -6.48
N ILE A 114 -10.34 2.41 -7.29
CA ILE A 114 -10.22 2.61 -8.74
C ILE A 114 -11.61 2.71 -9.39
N VAL A 115 -12.51 1.75 -9.11
CA VAL A 115 -13.88 1.76 -9.66
C VAL A 115 -14.61 3.05 -9.27
N LYS A 116 -14.55 3.42 -8.00
CA LYS A 116 -15.18 4.65 -7.50
C LYS A 116 -14.61 5.91 -8.15
N GLU A 117 -13.30 5.96 -8.31
CA GLU A 117 -12.58 7.05 -8.96
C GLU A 117 -12.99 7.19 -10.43
N PHE A 118 -13.17 6.08 -11.17
CA PHE A 118 -13.65 6.07 -12.56
C PHE A 118 -15.12 6.44 -12.72
N TRP A 119 -15.98 6.07 -11.76
CA TRP A 119 -17.42 6.34 -11.80
C TRP A 119 -17.80 7.77 -11.38
N TRP A 120 -16.89 8.50 -10.74
CA TRP A 120 -17.07 9.89 -10.31
C TRP A 120 -16.37 10.91 -11.25
N ILE A 121 -15.89 10.44 -12.41
CA ILE A 121 -15.48 11.29 -13.56
C ILE A 121 -16.74 11.61 -14.38
#